data_AF-A0A964U459-F1
#
_entry.id   AF-A0A964U459-F1
#
_cell.length_a   1.000
_cell.length_b   1.000
_cell.length_c   1.000
_cell.angle_alpha   90.00
_cell.angle_beta   90.00
_cell.angle_gamma   90.00
#
_symmetry.space_group_name_H-M   'P 1'
#
loop_
_entity.id
_entity.type
_entity.pdbx_description
1 polymer ?
#
loop_
_entity_poly.entity_id
_entity_poly.type
_entity_poly.pdbx_seq_one_letter_code
_entity_poly.pdbx_strand_id
1 'polypeptide(L)'
;MPRLLSRLLVPFTVLMVGLGLWQVGGPEQARIEQRDSQRMRDLQDLAAYLTCENGRKDGADYPCGQRPRDTDRFTQAPFTVTRTQVCAQFEDPDHIARRYSERLQNGCLQLN
;
A
#
# COMPACT_ATOMS: atom_id res chain seq x y z
N MET A 1 -47.57 5.26 -25.45
CA MET A 1 -46.51 4.26 -25.23
C MET A 1 -45.10 4.80 -24.90
N PRO A 2 -44.63 6.02 -25.26
CA PRO A 2 -43.23 6.42 -25.01
C PRO A 2 -42.90 6.81 -23.55
N ARG A 3 -43.90 7.18 -22.74
CA ARG A 3 -43.69 7.64 -21.34
C ARG A 3 -43.30 6.52 -20.36
N LEU A 4 -43.65 5.26 -20.66
CA LEU A 4 -43.30 4.09 -19.84
C LEU A 4 -41.84 3.67 -20.06
N LEU A 5 -41.35 3.74 -21.30
CA LEU A 5 -39.96 3.45 -21.65
C LEU A 5 -38.99 4.40 -20.94
N SER A 6 -39.29 5.70 -20.93
CA SER A 6 -38.45 6.71 -20.27
C SER A 6 -38.39 6.57 -18.75
N ARG A 7 -39.46 6.04 -18.12
CA ARG A 7 -39.51 5.83 -16.65
C ARG A 7 -38.69 4.61 -16.21
N LEU A 8 -38.46 3.65 -17.09
CA LEU A 8 -37.63 2.46 -16.83
C LEU A 8 -36.16 2.68 -17.17
N LEU A 9 -35.85 3.58 -18.10
CA LEU A 9 -34.47 3.90 -18.48
C LEU A 9 -33.67 4.53 -17.34
N VAL A 10 -34.24 5.47 -16.59
CA VAL A 10 -33.54 6.15 -15.48
C VAL A 10 -33.10 5.20 -14.35
N PRO A 11 -33.97 4.33 -13.79
CA PRO A 11 -33.51 3.39 -12.77
C PRO A 11 -32.54 2.36 -13.36
N PHE A 12 -32.70 1.96 -14.63
CA PHE A 12 -31.78 1.03 -15.28
C PHE A 12 -30.38 1.64 -15.49
N THR A 13 -30.28 2.91 -15.88
CA THR A 13 -28.98 3.59 -16.02
C THR A 13 -28.31 3.80 -14.66
N VAL A 14 -29.07 4.19 -13.63
CA VAL A 14 -28.53 4.30 -12.26
C VAL A 14 -28.03 2.94 -11.75
N LEU A 15 -28.79 1.86 -12.01
CA LEU A 15 -28.38 0.49 -11.67
C LEU A 15 -27.08 0.10 -12.39
N MET A 16 -26.99 0.35 -13.70
CA MET A 16 -25.80 0.03 -14.50
C MET A 16 -24.57 0.83 -14.07
N VAL A 17 -24.72 2.11 -13.76
CA VAL A 17 -23.64 2.95 -13.22
C VAL A 17 -23.21 2.45 -11.83
N GLY A 18 -24.17 2.10 -10.97
CA GLY A 18 -23.89 1.54 -9.65
C GLY A 18 -23.12 0.23 -9.71
N LEU A 19 -23.53 -0.70 -10.60
CA LEU A 19 -22.83 -1.95 -10.84
C LEU A 19 -21.43 -1.74 -11.40
N GLY A 20 -21.26 -0.80 -12.34
CA GLY A 20 -19.96 -0.45 -12.90
C GLY A 20 -18.99 0.09 -11.85
N LEU A 21 -19.44 1.02 -11.00
CA LEU A 21 -18.63 1.58 -9.91
C LEU A 21 -18.26 0.54 -8.85
N TRP A 22 -19.15 -0.42 -8.59
CA TRP A 22 -18.86 -1.53 -7.68
C TRP A 22 -17.77 -2.46 -8.25
N GLN A 23 -17.79 -2.72 -9.56
CA GLN A 23 -16.85 -3.62 -10.20
C GLN A 23 -15.41 -3.07 -10.27
N VAL A 24 -15.23 -1.76 -10.44
CA VAL A 24 -13.88 -1.15 -10.56
C VAL A 24 -13.27 -0.70 -9.23
N GLY A 25 -14.05 -0.70 -8.14
CA GLY A 25 -13.65 -0.08 -6.89
C GLY A 25 -13.95 1.42 -6.89
N GLY A 26 -14.59 1.89 -5.82
CA GLY A 26 -14.99 3.28 -5.70
C GLY A 26 -13.81 4.24 -5.49
N PRO A 27 -14.08 5.56 -5.42
CA PRO A 27 -13.06 6.57 -5.11
C PRO A 27 -12.36 6.35 -3.76
N GLU A 28 -12.98 5.60 -2.85
CA GLU A 28 -12.41 5.24 -1.57
C GLU A 28 -11.32 4.16 -1.71
N GLN A 29 -11.54 3.14 -2.56
CA GLN A 29 -10.51 2.15 -2.92
C GLN A 29 -9.28 2.82 -3.51
N ALA A 30 -9.46 3.79 -4.42
CA ALA A 30 -8.34 4.52 -5.02
C ALA A 30 -7.49 5.26 -3.97
N ARG A 31 -8.12 5.77 -2.90
CA ARG A 31 -7.40 6.42 -1.79
C ARG A 31 -6.65 5.40 -0.93
N ILE A 32 -7.26 4.25 -0.65
CA ILE A 32 -6.60 3.14 0.06
C ILE A 32 -5.35 2.71 -0.71
N GLU A 33 -5.47 2.44 -2.02
CA GLU A 33 -4.34 2.07 -2.86
C GLU A 33 -3.24 3.13 -2.87
N GLN A 34 -3.62 4.40 -2.93
CA GLN A 34 -2.66 5.50 -2.90
C GLN A 34 -1.92 5.54 -1.56
N ARG A 35 -2.62 5.39 -0.43
CA ARG A 35 -2.00 5.37 0.91
C ARG A 35 -1.07 4.18 1.07
N ASP A 36 -1.53 2.99 0.70
CA ASP A 36 -0.72 1.79 0.79
C ASP A 36 0.49 1.81 -0.14
N SER A 37 0.38 2.43 -1.32
CA SER A 37 1.55 2.66 -2.19
C SER A 37 2.59 3.58 -1.54
N GLN A 38 2.15 4.56 -0.74
CA GLN A 38 3.05 5.45 0.01
C GLN A 38 3.69 4.69 1.18
N ARG A 39 2.91 3.90 1.92
CA ARG A 39 3.45 3.02 2.97
C ARG A 39 4.50 2.06 2.42
N MET A 40 4.26 1.47 1.25
CA MET A 40 5.22 0.57 0.61
C MET A 40 6.53 1.28 0.25
N ARG A 41 6.47 2.53 -0.25
CA ARG A 41 7.68 3.34 -0.52
C ARG A 41 8.44 3.65 0.76
N ASP A 42 7.73 4.14 1.79
CA ASP A 42 8.33 4.43 3.10
C ASP A 42 9.01 3.16 3.69
N LEU A 43 8.36 2.00 3.55
CA LEU A 43 8.89 0.71 4.00
C LEU A 43 10.14 0.27 3.23
N GLN A 44 10.19 0.51 1.90
CA GLN A 44 11.34 0.20 1.06
C GLN A 44 12.55 1.10 1.40
N ASP A 45 12.31 2.39 1.56
CA ASP A 45 13.36 3.35 1.94
C ASP A 45 13.94 2.97 3.30
N LEU A 46 13.08 2.64 4.28
CA LEU A 46 13.52 2.19 5.60
C LEU A 46 14.27 0.86 5.53
N ALA A 47 13.80 -0.12 4.74
CA ALA A 47 14.50 -1.39 4.55
C ALA A 47 15.91 -1.19 4.00
N ALA A 48 16.06 -0.37 2.95
CA ALA A 48 17.34 -0.07 2.33
C ALA A 48 18.31 0.60 3.32
N TYR A 49 17.81 1.56 4.11
CA TYR A 49 18.61 2.22 5.15
C TYR A 49 19.08 1.22 6.21
N LEU A 50 18.19 0.34 6.68
CA LEU A 50 18.52 -0.66 7.71
C LEU A 50 19.49 -1.73 7.21
N THR A 51 19.33 -2.22 5.97
CA THR A 51 20.30 -3.12 5.33
C THR A 51 21.67 -2.46 5.26
N CYS A 52 21.74 -1.18 4.86
CA CYS A 52 23.00 -0.44 4.83
C CYS A 52 23.63 -0.32 6.24
N GLU A 53 22.84 0.06 7.25
CA GLU A 53 23.33 0.17 8.62
C GLU A 53 23.83 -1.17 9.18
N ASN A 54 23.21 -2.28 8.80
CA ASN A 54 23.68 -3.62 9.16
C ASN A 54 25.05 -3.89 8.51
N GLY A 55 25.21 -3.66 7.21
CA GLY A 55 26.51 -3.83 6.54
C GLY A 55 27.62 -2.94 7.13
N ARG A 56 27.28 -1.74 7.59
CA ARG A 56 28.24 -0.86 8.29
C ARG A 56 28.67 -1.42 9.64
N LYS A 57 27.75 -2.03 10.40
CA LYS A 57 28.09 -2.73 11.65
C LYS A 57 29.00 -3.92 11.41
N ASP A 58 28.88 -4.55 10.23
CA ASP A 58 29.73 -5.66 9.80
C ASP A 58 31.08 -5.22 9.20
N GLY A 59 31.41 -3.92 9.28
CA GLY A 59 32.72 -3.37 8.93
C GLY A 59 32.81 -2.70 7.57
N ALA A 60 31.69 -2.50 6.87
CA ALA A 60 31.69 -1.76 5.62
C ALA A 60 31.76 -0.23 5.85
N ASP A 61 32.63 0.46 5.12
CA ASP A 61 32.87 1.90 5.28
C ASP A 61 32.22 2.72 4.15
N TYR A 62 30.89 2.84 4.20
CA TYR A 62 30.12 3.71 3.31
C TYR A 62 28.96 4.41 4.04
N PRO A 63 28.61 5.66 3.67
CA PRO A 63 27.51 6.39 4.30
C PRO A 63 26.15 5.90 3.80
N CYS A 64 25.22 5.62 4.73
CA CYS A 64 23.85 5.17 4.44
C CYS A 64 22.86 6.30 4.09
N GLY A 65 23.34 7.54 4.03
CA GLY A 65 22.49 8.71 3.80
C GLY A 65 21.66 9.12 5.02
N GLN A 66 20.58 9.84 4.77
CA GLN A 66 19.67 10.31 5.83
C GLN A 66 18.73 9.20 6.28
N ARG A 67 18.49 9.11 7.59
CA ARG A 67 17.54 8.16 8.17
C ARG A 67 16.11 8.46 7.66
N PRO A 68 15.45 7.51 6.99
CA PRO A 68 14.05 7.65 6.57
C PRO A 68 13.10 7.69 7.77
N ARG A 69 11.83 7.98 7.49
CA ARG A 69 10.76 7.91 8.49
C ARG A 69 10.55 6.46 8.94
N ASP A 70 10.47 6.24 10.25
CA ASP A 70 10.19 4.94 10.87
C ASP A 70 8.76 4.83 11.42
N THR A 71 7.91 5.80 11.11
CA THR A 71 6.47 5.83 11.41
C THR A 71 5.63 5.93 10.15
N ASP A 72 4.46 5.31 10.16
CA ASP A 72 3.45 5.48 9.11
C ASP A 72 2.96 6.94 9.11
N ARG A 73 3.05 7.60 7.95
CA ARG A 73 2.60 8.99 7.79
C ARG A 73 1.11 9.23 8.03
N PHE A 74 0.27 8.21 7.88
CA PHE A 74 -1.18 8.33 7.99
C PHE A 74 -1.68 8.04 9.40
N THR A 75 -1.08 7.05 10.07
CA THR A 75 -1.49 6.61 11.42
C THR A 75 -0.56 7.11 12.52
N GLN A 76 0.64 7.59 12.16
CA GLN A 76 1.74 7.94 13.07
C GLN A 76 2.27 6.76 13.89
N ALA A 77 1.78 5.54 13.64
CA ALA A 77 2.24 4.33 14.31
C ALA A 77 3.65 3.94 13.81
N PRO A 78 4.54 3.45 14.68
CA PRO A 78 5.85 2.98 14.27
C PRO A 78 5.74 1.73 13.40
N PHE A 79 6.62 1.61 12.41
CA PHE A 79 6.81 0.35 11.69
C PHE A 79 7.41 -0.70 12.62
N THR A 80 7.04 -1.97 12.41
CA THR A 80 7.61 -3.07 13.21
C THR A 80 8.96 -3.45 12.62
N VAL A 81 10.03 -3.17 13.35
CA VAL A 81 11.40 -3.47 12.93
C VAL A 81 11.96 -4.63 13.76
N THR A 82 12.53 -5.61 13.08
CA THR A 82 13.29 -6.71 13.69
C THR A 82 14.69 -6.78 13.09
N ARG A 83 15.50 -7.76 13.48
CA ARG A 83 16.84 -7.95 12.90
C ARG A 83 16.82 -8.29 11.41
N THR A 84 15.79 -9.00 10.96
CA THR A 84 15.74 -9.58 9.61
C THR A 84 14.63 -9.01 8.76
N GLN A 85 13.70 -8.23 9.33
CA GLN A 85 12.55 -7.73 8.58
C GLN A 85 12.03 -6.39 9.12
N VAL A 86 11.38 -5.64 8.24
CA VAL A 86 10.62 -4.44 8.54
C VAL A 86 9.19 -4.58 8.01
N CYS A 87 8.19 -4.29 8.86
CA CYS A 87 6.78 -4.55 8.55
C CYS A 87 5.91 -3.30 8.73
N ALA A 88 4.87 -3.21 7.91
CA ALA A 88 3.82 -2.19 8.00
C ALA A 88 2.42 -2.83 8.04
N GLN A 89 1.46 -2.07 8.58
CA GLN A 89 0.05 -2.41 8.51
C GLN A 89 -0.58 -1.72 7.29
N PHE A 90 -1.00 -2.52 6.31
CA PHE A 90 -1.68 -2.04 5.11
C PHE A 90 -3.20 -2.04 5.32
N GLU A 91 -3.88 -1.13 4.64
CA GLU A 91 -5.35 -1.04 4.68
C GLU A 91 -6.00 -2.11 3.80
N ASP A 92 -5.40 -2.43 2.65
CA ASP A 92 -5.77 -3.54 1.78
C ASP A 92 -4.59 -4.52 1.63
N PRO A 93 -4.41 -5.44 2.60
CA PRO A 93 -3.29 -6.37 2.61
C PRO A 93 -3.30 -7.32 1.40
N ASP A 94 -4.48 -7.72 0.92
CA ASP A 94 -4.61 -8.64 -0.20
C ASP A 94 -4.17 -7.99 -1.50
N HIS A 95 -4.57 -6.74 -1.74
CA HIS A 95 -4.18 -6.01 -2.93
C HIS A 95 -2.68 -5.72 -2.95
N ILE A 96 -2.12 -5.31 -1.82
CA ILE A 96 -0.68 -5.05 -1.71
C ILE A 96 0.14 -6.34 -1.85
N ALA A 97 -0.30 -7.44 -1.25
CA ALA A 97 0.35 -8.74 -1.43
C ALA A 97 0.34 -9.19 -2.90
N ARG A 98 -0.78 -9.01 -3.63
CA ARG A 98 -0.83 -9.30 -5.07
C ARG A 98 0.11 -8.43 -5.89
N ARG A 99 0.27 -7.15 -5.52
CA ARG A 99 1.10 -6.18 -6.27
C ARG A 99 2.60 -6.34 -5.99
N TYR A 100 3.00 -6.80 -4.81
CA TYR A 100 4.40 -6.84 -4.36
C TYR A 100 4.85 -8.22 -3.82
N SER A 101 4.17 -9.30 -4.21
CA SER A 101 4.29 -10.66 -3.65
C SER A 101 5.72 -11.19 -3.48
N GLU A 102 6.64 -10.86 -4.40
CA GLU A 102 8.02 -11.34 -4.35
C GLU A 102 8.85 -10.71 -3.23
N ARG A 103 8.54 -9.46 -2.88
CA ARG A 103 9.32 -8.66 -1.92
C ARG A 103 8.64 -8.59 -0.56
N LEU A 104 7.31 -8.66 -0.54
CA LEU A 104 6.50 -8.44 0.64
C LEU A 104 5.83 -9.74 1.10
N GLN A 105 6.26 -10.24 2.26
CA GLN A 105 5.70 -11.44 2.90
C GLN A 105 4.96 -11.02 4.16
N ASN A 106 3.65 -11.29 4.25
CA ASN A 106 2.82 -10.95 5.41
C ASN A 106 2.93 -9.48 5.85
N GLY A 107 3.08 -8.55 4.90
CA GLY A 107 3.27 -7.12 5.18
C GLY A 107 4.69 -6.71 5.59
N CYS A 108 5.66 -7.62 5.46
CA CYS A 108 7.06 -7.41 5.83
C CYS A 108 8.00 -7.48 4.62
N LEU A 109 9.02 -6.63 4.61
CA LEU A 109 10.20 -6.73 3.75
C LEU A 109 11.35 -7.37 4.54
N GLN A 110 12.12 -8.25 3.89
CA GLN A 110 13.35 -8.81 4.47
C GLN A 110 14.51 -7.81 4.37
N LEU A 111 15.33 -7.78 5.42
CA LEU A 111 16.58 -7.04 5.54
C LEU A 111 17.72 -8.01 5.25
N ASN A 112 17.94 -8.29 3.97
CA ASN A 112 19.07 -9.08 3.50
C ASN A 112 20.23 -8.16 3.10
#